data_AF-A0A4Q3SJF1-F1
#
_entry.id   AF-A0A4Q3SJF1-F1
#
_cell.length_a   1.000
_cell.length_b   1.000
_cell.length_c   1.000
_cell.angle_alpha   90.00
_cell.angle_beta   90.00
_cell.angle_gamma   90.00
#
_symmetry.space_group_name_H-M   'P 1'
#
loop_
_entity.id
_entity.type
_entity.pdbx_description
1 polymer ?
#
loop_
_entity_poly.entity_id
_entity_poly.type
_entity_poly.pdbx_seq_one_letter_code
_entity_poly.pdbx_strand_id
1 'polypeptide(L)'
;MTEVTRREALTAAALVTLAGTAPAWAQDAGSAGPMWDLTEIFPNEAAWEAARQAALAAIPGVAKYKGRLGESADVLAEAMVLQSDLGREIGRVYTYASLKGDEDVRVSANQEKLAQARDLYTAFGEASSWATPELLTLGKDKIENFIASNATLKSRFDFDLRDTIRQAEHTLTPEGESILASVGSPLSGPSEISGQLRSSDIPWPTIKLSTGKEVRLDSQGYTLNRDAPNREDRKA
;
A
#
# COMPACT_ATOMS: atom_id res chain seq x y z
N MET A 1 8.15 24.13 60.20
CA MET A 1 7.85 22.70 59.97
C MET A 1 6.50 22.64 59.31
N THR A 2 6.47 22.55 57.99
CA THR A 2 5.24 22.49 57.19
C THR A 2 4.66 21.10 57.32
N GLU A 3 3.53 20.96 58.02
CA GLU A 3 2.82 19.70 58.16
C GLU A 3 2.17 19.32 56.83
N VAL A 4 2.77 18.37 56.13
CA VAL A 4 2.18 17.73 54.96
C VAL A 4 1.08 16.79 55.47
N THR A 5 -0.15 16.99 55.01
CA THR A 5 -1.28 16.15 55.44
C THR A 5 -1.21 14.77 54.78
N ARG A 6 -1.71 13.73 55.47
CA ARG A 6 -1.70 12.34 54.97
C ARG A 6 -2.30 12.16 53.56
N ARG A 7 -3.20 13.05 53.13
CA ARG A 7 -3.77 13.06 51.77
C ARG A 7 -2.80 13.57 50.71
N GLU A 8 -1.96 14.54 51.04
CA GLU A 8 -0.94 15.09 50.12
C GLU A 8 0.25 14.13 49.96
N ALA A 9 0.58 13.38 51.03
CA ALA A 9 1.56 12.30 50.95
C ALA A 9 1.10 11.13 50.06
N LEU A 10 -0.21 10.84 50.03
CA LEU A 10 -0.78 9.76 49.21
C LEU A 10 -0.90 10.16 47.73
N THR A 11 -1.17 11.42 47.40
CA THR A 11 -1.17 11.90 46.00
C THR A 11 0.23 12.05 45.42
N ALA A 12 1.22 12.46 46.23
CA ALA A 12 2.62 12.49 45.79
C ALA A 12 3.20 11.09 45.55
N ALA A 13 2.80 10.08 46.35
CA ALA A 13 3.26 8.70 46.18
C ALA A 13 2.62 7.97 44.97
N ALA A 14 1.44 8.40 44.51
CA ALA A 14 0.75 7.82 43.36
C ALA A 14 1.24 8.36 42.00
N LEU A 15 1.89 9.53 41.97
CA LEU A 15 2.42 10.13 40.73
C LEU A 15 3.86 9.68 40.42
N VAL A 16 4.63 9.23 41.41
CA VAL A 16 6.02 8.76 41.19
C VAL A 16 6.07 7.30 40.73
N THR A 17 5.05 6.49 40.99
CA THR A 17 5.02 5.07 40.58
C THR A 17 4.58 4.83 39.14
N LEU A 18 4.07 5.84 38.43
CA LEU A 18 3.69 5.73 37.01
C LEU A 18 4.83 6.02 36.02
N ALA A 19 6.00 6.49 36.50
CA ALA A 19 7.12 6.82 35.62
C ALA A 19 8.10 5.65 35.36
N GLY A 20 7.88 4.47 35.95
CA GLY A 20 8.89 3.40 36.03
C GLY A 20 8.65 2.13 35.22
N THR A 21 7.59 2.03 34.39
CA THR A 21 7.28 0.78 33.68
C THR A 21 7.01 0.97 32.19
N ALA A 22 7.76 1.84 31.53
CA ALA A 22 7.97 1.62 30.11
C ALA A 22 8.74 0.29 29.99
N PRO A 23 8.20 -0.73 29.32
CA PRO A 23 8.87 -2.02 29.21
C PRO A 23 10.22 -1.83 28.50
N ALA A 24 11.20 -2.70 28.74
CA ALA A 24 12.57 -2.54 28.23
C ALA A 24 12.66 -2.31 26.71
N TRP A 25 11.70 -2.82 25.93
CA TRP A 25 11.58 -2.57 24.48
C TRP A 25 11.17 -1.14 24.09
N ALA A 26 10.75 -0.32 25.05
CA ALA A 26 10.46 1.10 24.91
C ALA A 26 11.60 1.99 25.41
N GLN A 27 12.63 1.43 26.07
CA GLN A 27 13.74 2.21 26.64
C GLN A 27 15.02 2.22 25.80
N ASP A 28 15.09 1.44 24.72
CA ASP A 28 16.20 1.52 23.78
C ASP A 28 15.75 2.15 22.47
N ALA A 29 15.85 3.49 22.39
CA ALA A 29 16.30 4.09 21.14
C ALA A 29 17.79 3.75 20.98
N GLY A 30 18.08 2.46 20.77
CA GLY A 30 19.42 2.01 20.39
C GLY A 30 19.87 2.83 19.19
N SER A 31 21.18 3.11 19.10
CA SER A 31 21.76 3.87 17.99
C SER A 31 21.10 3.44 16.69
N ALA A 32 20.46 4.40 16.01
CA ALA A 32 19.76 4.18 14.75
C ALA A 32 20.55 3.18 13.91
N GLY A 33 19.96 2.01 13.66
CA GLY A 33 20.53 1.04 12.72
C GLY A 33 20.76 1.72 11.36
N PRO A 34 21.46 1.06 10.42
CA PRO A 34 21.66 1.64 9.09
C PRO A 34 20.31 2.06 8.50
N MET A 35 20.19 3.36 8.19
CA MET A 35 19.01 3.97 7.57
C MET A 35 19.23 4.09 6.06
N TRP A 36 18.14 4.26 5.33
CA TRP A 36 18.21 4.54 3.90
C TRP A 36 18.81 5.94 3.67
N ASP A 37 19.70 6.06 2.69
CA ASP A 37 20.03 7.37 2.14
C ASP A 37 18.94 7.77 1.15
N LEU A 38 18.01 8.61 1.59
CA LEU A 38 16.89 9.08 0.77
C LEU A 38 17.16 10.43 0.10
N THR A 39 18.38 10.96 0.22
CA THR A 39 18.73 12.29 -0.31
C THR A 39 18.68 12.35 -1.84
N GLU A 40 18.87 11.21 -2.51
CA GLU A 40 18.71 11.07 -3.96
C GLU A 40 17.23 11.21 -4.41
N ILE A 41 16.27 10.89 -3.54
CA ILE A 41 14.85 11.07 -3.84
C ILE A 41 14.43 12.49 -3.51
N PHE A 42 14.67 12.92 -2.26
CA PHE A 42 14.48 14.29 -1.81
C PHE A 42 15.61 14.69 -0.86
N PRO A 43 16.26 15.84 -1.07
CA PRO A 43 17.42 16.25 -0.27
C PRO A 43 17.06 16.53 1.20
N ASN A 44 15.80 16.83 1.49
CA ASN A 44 15.27 17.06 2.83
C ASN A 44 13.74 16.97 2.84
N GLU A 45 13.17 17.00 4.05
CA GLU A 45 11.73 16.94 4.27
C GLU A 45 10.96 18.11 3.65
N ALA A 46 11.54 19.32 3.63
CA ALA A 46 10.89 20.48 3.01
C ALA A 46 10.75 20.31 1.49
N ALA A 47 11.74 19.70 0.83
CA ALA A 47 11.68 19.37 -0.60
C ALA A 47 10.62 18.30 -0.88
N TRP A 48 10.49 17.30 -0.01
CA TRP A 48 9.42 16.30 -0.10
C TRP A 48 8.03 16.94 0.05
N GLU A 49 7.83 17.78 1.06
CA GLU A 49 6.54 18.43 1.30
C GLU A 49 6.16 19.38 0.15
N ALA A 50 7.13 20.13 -0.38
CA ALA A 50 6.91 20.98 -1.55
C ALA A 50 6.48 20.17 -2.78
N ALA A 51 7.12 19.02 -3.03
CA ALA A 51 6.74 18.14 -4.13
C ALA A 51 5.35 17.53 -3.94
N ARG A 52 5.01 17.11 -2.71
CA ARG A 52 3.68 16.59 -2.36
C ARG A 52 2.59 17.63 -2.60
N GLN A 53 2.81 18.87 -2.15
CA GLN A 53 1.85 19.97 -2.35
C GLN A 53 1.71 20.37 -3.81
N ALA A 54 2.82 20.40 -4.56
CA ALA A 54 2.80 20.67 -6.00
C ALA A 54 2.02 19.59 -6.77
N ALA A 55 2.25 18.32 -6.45
CA ALA A 55 1.50 17.22 -7.04
C ALA A 55 0.00 17.30 -6.69
N LEU A 56 -0.34 17.56 -5.42
CA LEU A 56 -1.72 17.74 -4.99
C LEU A 56 -2.44 18.86 -5.74
N ALA A 57 -1.77 20.00 -5.91
CA ALA A 57 -2.31 21.15 -6.66
C ALA A 57 -2.44 20.88 -8.18
N ALA A 58 -1.67 19.95 -8.74
CA ALA A 58 -1.72 19.59 -10.15
C ALA A 58 -2.84 18.60 -10.49
N ILE A 59 -3.29 17.78 -9.53
CA ILE A 59 -4.34 16.75 -9.72
C ILE A 59 -5.61 17.29 -10.42
N PRO A 60 -6.19 18.44 -10.05
CA PRO A 60 -7.37 18.98 -10.72
C PRO A 60 -7.17 19.23 -12.22
N GLY A 61 -5.93 19.37 -12.68
CA GLY A 61 -5.58 19.52 -14.10
C GLY A 61 -5.96 18.31 -14.95
N VAL A 62 -5.99 17.10 -14.38
CA VAL A 62 -6.37 15.86 -15.09
C VAL A 62 -7.81 15.93 -15.60
N ALA A 63 -8.72 16.51 -14.82
CA ALA A 63 -10.14 16.61 -15.18
C ALA A 63 -10.41 17.43 -16.46
N LYS A 64 -9.46 18.27 -16.90
CA LYS A 64 -9.57 19.06 -18.14
C LYS A 64 -9.65 18.21 -19.42
N TYR A 65 -9.26 16.94 -19.34
CA TYR A 65 -9.26 15.98 -20.45
C TYR A 65 -10.45 15.01 -20.41
N LYS A 66 -11.29 15.08 -19.36
CA LYS A 66 -12.45 14.20 -19.20
C LYS A 66 -13.47 14.44 -20.32
N GLY A 67 -13.85 13.38 -21.02
CA GLY A 67 -14.75 13.39 -22.18
C GLY A 67 -14.10 13.88 -23.47
N ARG A 68 -12.77 14.07 -23.48
CA ARG A 68 -12.03 14.70 -24.59
C ARG A 68 -10.94 13.82 -25.18
N LEU A 69 -10.67 12.63 -24.64
CA LEU A 69 -9.61 11.73 -25.12
C LEU A 69 -9.83 11.31 -26.58
N GLY A 70 -11.09 11.35 -27.04
CA GLY A 70 -11.46 11.06 -28.41
C GLY A 70 -11.37 12.23 -29.40
N GLU A 71 -11.08 13.46 -28.96
CA GLU A 71 -11.08 14.65 -29.83
C GLU A 71 -9.98 14.58 -30.90
N SER A 72 -8.76 14.20 -30.51
CA SER A 72 -7.62 14.04 -31.41
C SER A 72 -6.48 13.23 -30.76
N ALA A 73 -5.53 12.77 -31.57
CA ALA A 73 -4.33 12.11 -31.06
C ALA A 73 -3.48 13.01 -30.17
N ASP A 74 -3.46 14.33 -30.42
CA ASP A 74 -2.71 15.29 -29.62
C ASP A 74 -3.35 15.49 -28.24
N VAL A 75 -4.68 15.60 -28.17
CA VAL A 75 -5.39 15.69 -26.88
C VAL A 75 -5.18 14.43 -26.03
N LEU A 76 -5.22 13.24 -26.64
CA LEU A 76 -4.89 12.00 -25.95
C LEU A 76 -3.43 11.98 -25.49
N ALA A 77 -2.48 12.41 -26.33
CA ALA A 77 -1.07 12.46 -25.98
C ALA A 77 -0.81 13.40 -24.79
N GLU A 78 -1.38 14.60 -24.79
CA GLU A 78 -1.27 15.54 -23.69
C GLU A 78 -1.82 14.95 -22.38
N ALA A 79 -3.01 14.33 -22.43
CA ALA A 79 -3.61 13.70 -21.27
C ALA A 79 -2.74 12.57 -20.70
N MET A 80 -2.15 11.75 -21.58
CA MET A 80 -1.30 10.63 -21.19
C MET A 80 0.05 11.09 -20.63
N VAL A 81 0.64 12.13 -21.21
CA VAL A 81 1.86 12.76 -20.68
C VAL A 81 1.60 13.35 -19.30
N LEU A 82 0.51 14.11 -19.14
CA LEU A 82 0.16 14.73 -17.86
C LEU A 82 -0.03 13.67 -16.77
N GLN A 83 -0.81 12.62 -17.05
CA GLN A 83 -1.04 11.53 -16.09
C GLN A 83 0.25 10.77 -15.76
N SER A 84 1.10 10.49 -16.75
CA SER A 84 2.37 9.81 -16.56
C SER A 84 3.36 10.63 -15.72
N ASP A 85 3.49 11.93 -16.02
CA ASP A 85 4.41 12.81 -15.29
C ASP A 85 3.92 13.05 -13.86
N LEU A 86 2.62 13.26 -13.66
CA LEU A 86 2.04 13.41 -12.33
C LEU A 86 2.15 12.11 -11.53
N GLY A 87 1.84 10.96 -12.13
CA GLY A 87 1.99 9.65 -11.51
C GLY A 87 3.43 9.36 -11.10
N ARG A 88 4.43 9.78 -11.90
CA ARG A 88 5.84 9.67 -11.55
C ARG A 88 6.18 10.49 -10.30
N GLU A 89 5.74 11.74 -10.22
CA GLU A 89 6.02 12.58 -9.04
C GLU A 89 5.33 12.07 -7.78
N ILE A 90 4.07 11.63 -7.89
CA ILE A 90 3.33 11.00 -6.78
C ILE A 90 4.04 9.71 -6.33
N GLY A 91 4.52 8.90 -7.28
CA GLY A 91 5.32 7.72 -7.00
C GLY A 91 6.58 8.04 -6.19
N ARG A 92 7.33 9.08 -6.57
CA ARG A 92 8.51 9.54 -5.81
C ARG A 92 8.16 9.97 -4.39
N VAL A 93 7.09 10.75 -4.21
CA VAL A 93 6.59 11.20 -2.90
C VAL A 93 6.23 10.00 -2.02
N TYR A 94 5.54 9.01 -2.58
CA TYR A 94 5.16 7.79 -1.89
C TYR A 94 6.38 6.96 -1.50
N THR A 95 7.32 6.72 -2.42
CA THR A 95 8.52 5.91 -2.16
C THR A 95 9.34 6.49 -1.00
N TYR A 96 9.56 7.81 -0.99
CA TYR A 96 10.26 8.46 0.13
C TYR A 96 9.54 8.23 1.47
N ALA A 97 8.24 8.50 1.52
CA ALA A 97 7.47 8.38 2.76
C ALA A 97 7.35 6.92 3.24
N SER A 98 7.24 5.95 2.32
CA SER A 98 7.21 4.52 2.63
C SER A 98 8.54 4.07 3.21
N LEU A 99 9.66 4.34 2.54
CA LEU A 99 10.99 3.94 3.03
C LEU A 99 11.29 4.57 4.40
N LYS A 100 10.94 5.85 4.59
CA LYS A 100 11.09 6.54 5.87
C LYS A 100 10.18 5.98 6.96
N GLY A 101 8.97 5.56 6.60
CA GLY A 101 8.03 4.88 7.50
C GLY A 101 8.50 3.50 7.94
N ASP A 102 9.22 2.78 7.07
CA ASP A 102 9.72 1.43 7.34
C ASP A 102 11.00 1.42 8.20
N GLU A 103 11.75 2.53 8.27
CA GLU A 103 12.94 2.66 9.13
C GLU A 103 12.62 2.43 10.61
N ASP A 104 11.52 3.01 11.09
CA ASP A 104 10.98 2.73 12.42
C ASP A 104 9.48 3.06 12.47
N VAL A 105 8.68 2.00 12.51
CA VAL A 105 7.20 2.09 12.57
C VAL A 105 6.68 2.74 13.85
N ARG A 106 7.52 2.93 14.87
CA ARG A 106 7.16 3.62 16.12
C ARG A 106 7.19 5.14 15.98
N VAL A 107 7.82 5.68 14.93
CA VAL A 107 7.93 7.14 14.71
C VAL A 107 6.67 7.67 14.05
N SER A 108 5.76 8.23 14.85
CA SER A 108 4.45 8.73 14.38
C SER A 108 4.56 9.76 13.26
N ALA A 109 5.57 10.65 13.30
CA ALA A 109 5.78 11.66 12.26
C ALA A 109 6.10 11.07 10.88
N ASN A 110 6.72 9.88 10.81
CA ASN A 110 6.97 9.18 9.55
C ASN A 110 5.71 8.44 9.07
N GLN A 111 4.95 7.89 10.01
CA GLN A 111 3.66 7.24 9.69
C GLN A 111 2.64 8.26 9.15
N GLU A 112 2.61 9.48 9.69
CA GLU A 112 1.77 10.57 9.17
C GLU A 112 2.13 10.91 7.73
N LYS A 113 3.42 11.03 7.39
CA LYS A 113 3.87 11.29 6.02
C LYS A 113 3.43 10.19 5.05
N LEU A 114 3.54 8.93 5.48
CA LEU A 114 3.07 7.79 4.70
C LEU A 114 1.56 7.85 4.47
N ALA A 115 0.77 8.23 5.48
CA ALA A 115 -0.66 8.44 5.31
C ALA A 115 -0.95 9.56 4.30
N GLN A 116 -0.29 10.72 4.41
CA GLN A 116 -0.45 11.83 3.46
C GLN A 116 -0.07 11.46 2.03
N ALA A 117 0.95 10.61 1.84
CA ALA A 117 1.34 10.12 0.53
C ALA A 117 0.32 9.11 -0.05
N ARG A 118 -0.29 8.27 0.80
CA ARG A 118 -1.40 7.39 0.40
C ARG A 118 -2.63 8.19 0.00
N ASP A 119 -2.98 9.23 0.76
CA ASP A 119 -4.10 10.11 0.44
C ASP A 119 -3.90 10.80 -0.93
N LEU A 120 -2.66 11.23 -1.23
CA LEU A 120 -2.31 11.79 -2.53
C LEU A 120 -2.49 10.76 -3.67
N TYR A 121 -2.08 9.51 -3.46
CA TYR A 121 -2.26 8.43 -4.45
C TYR A 121 -3.74 8.15 -4.71
N THR A 122 -4.55 8.09 -3.64
CA THR A 122 -6.01 7.92 -3.72
C THR A 122 -6.65 9.07 -4.49
N ALA A 123 -6.32 10.32 -4.14
CA ALA A 123 -6.87 11.50 -4.81
C ALA A 123 -6.53 11.53 -6.31
N PHE A 124 -5.33 11.11 -6.70
CA PHE A 124 -4.96 10.99 -8.10
C PHE A 124 -5.74 9.89 -8.82
N GLY A 125 -5.86 8.71 -8.21
CA GLY A 125 -6.64 7.59 -8.76
C GLY A 125 -8.12 7.96 -8.96
N GLU A 126 -8.73 8.68 -8.01
CA GLU A 126 -10.09 9.20 -8.15
C GLU A 126 -10.20 10.17 -9.33
N ALA A 127 -9.25 11.12 -9.43
CA ALA A 127 -9.24 12.14 -10.47
C ALA A 127 -8.97 11.60 -11.88
N SER A 128 -8.32 10.43 -12.02
CA SER A 128 -8.03 9.79 -13.32
C SER A 128 -8.94 8.60 -13.64
N SER A 129 -9.79 8.15 -12.71
CA SER A 129 -10.64 6.95 -12.82
C SER A 129 -11.53 6.88 -14.07
N TRP A 130 -11.86 8.03 -14.65
CA TRP A 130 -12.68 8.14 -15.86
C TRP A 130 -11.92 7.81 -17.15
N ALA A 131 -10.59 7.85 -17.14
CA ALA A 131 -9.77 7.73 -18.35
C ALA A 131 -9.89 6.34 -18.99
N THR A 132 -9.77 5.27 -18.20
CA THR A 132 -9.87 3.89 -18.71
C THR A 132 -11.23 3.60 -19.34
N PRO A 133 -12.38 3.85 -18.68
CA PRO A 133 -13.68 3.67 -19.31
C PRO A 133 -13.83 4.48 -20.61
N GLU A 134 -13.35 5.72 -20.63
CA GLU A 134 -13.42 6.55 -21.83
C GLU A 134 -12.59 5.96 -22.98
N LEU A 135 -11.35 5.53 -22.71
CA LEU A 135 -10.51 4.85 -23.70
C LEU A 135 -11.20 3.61 -24.28
N LEU A 136 -11.82 2.78 -23.43
CA LEU A 136 -12.57 1.60 -23.87
C LEU A 136 -13.71 1.94 -24.83
N THR A 137 -14.39 3.09 -24.64
CA THR A 137 -15.46 3.53 -25.56
C THR A 137 -14.96 4.04 -26.91
N LEU A 138 -13.70 4.47 -27.02
CA LEU A 138 -13.11 4.92 -28.30
C LEU A 138 -12.88 3.76 -29.28
N GLY A 139 -12.66 2.56 -28.74
CA GLY A 139 -12.42 1.34 -29.51
C GLY A 139 -11.04 1.24 -30.15
N LYS A 140 -10.67 0.02 -30.53
CA LYS A 140 -9.34 -0.35 -31.02
C LYS A 140 -8.89 0.44 -32.25
N ASP A 141 -9.75 0.55 -33.25
CA ASP A 141 -9.38 1.18 -34.52
C ASP A 141 -9.00 2.65 -34.35
N LYS A 142 -9.74 3.38 -33.50
CA LYS A 142 -9.46 4.80 -33.23
C LYS A 142 -8.15 4.98 -32.47
N ILE A 143 -7.91 4.14 -31.46
CA ILE A 143 -6.66 4.19 -30.67
C ILE A 143 -5.45 3.84 -31.52
N GLU A 144 -5.51 2.81 -32.37
CA GLU A 144 -4.39 2.47 -33.27
C GLU A 144 -4.13 3.60 -34.28
N ASN A 145 -5.17 4.27 -34.79
CA ASN A 145 -5.00 5.44 -35.65
C ASN A 145 -4.33 6.61 -34.91
N PHE A 146 -4.67 6.84 -33.64
CA PHE A 146 -4.02 7.87 -32.81
C PHE A 146 -2.56 7.52 -32.53
N ILE A 147 -2.26 6.26 -32.20
CA ILE A 147 -0.88 5.76 -32.01
C ILE A 147 -0.07 5.94 -33.30
N ALA A 148 -0.66 5.63 -34.47
CA ALA A 148 0.03 5.77 -35.75
C ALA A 148 0.31 7.23 -36.13
N SER A 149 -0.55 8.17 -35.72
CA SER A 149 -0.48 9.58 -36.11
C SER A 149 0.26 10.50 -35.12
N ASN A 150 0.49 10.06 -33.88
CA ASN A 150 1.21 10.85 -32.87
C ASN A 150 2.45 10.13 -32.36
N ALA A 151 3.62 10.75 -32.53
CA ALA A 151 4.92 10.16 -32.17
C ALA A 151 5.08 9.91 -30.67
N THR A 152 4.48 10.74 -29.81
CA THR A 152 4.51 10.57 -28.35
C THR A 152 3.72 9.35 -27.93
N LEU A 153 2.51 9.17 -28.48
CA LEU A 153 1.71 7.96 -28.24
C LEU A 153 2.46 6.72 -28.69
N LYS A 154 3.04 6.74 -29.89
CA LYS A 154 3.80 5.62 -30.45
C LYS A 154 5.03 5.22 -29.63
N SER A 155 5.74 6.19 -29.06
CA SER A 155 7.04 5.94 -28.42
C SER A 155 6.95 5.72 -26.91
N ARG A 156 5.93 6.27 -26.24
CA ARG A 156 5.81 6.23 -24.78
C ARG A 156 4.62 5.46 -24.26
N PHE A 157 3.53 5.36 -25.03
CA PHE A 157 2.21 4.94 -24.51
C PHE A 157 1.54 3.84 -25.32
N ASP A 158 2.16 3.34 -26.39
CA ASP A 158 1.53 2.38 -27.30
C ASP A 158 1.19 1.06 -26.60
N PHE A 159 2.08 0.57 -25.74
CA PHE A 159 1.86 -0.63 -24.94
C PHE A 159 0.69 -0.47 -23.97
N ASP A 160 0.68 0.61 -23.19
CA ASP A 160 -0.35 0.87 -22.17
C ASP A 160 -1.75 1.06 -22.79
N LEU A 161 -1.81 1.80 -23.90
CA LEU A 161 -3.05 1.97 -24.67
C LEU A 161 -3.55 0.65 -25.25
N ARG A 162 -2.65 -0.17 -25.80
CA ARG A 162 -3.01 -1.49 -26.34
C ARG A 162 -3.45 -2.46 -25.25
N ASP A 163 -2.78 -2.47 -24.11
CA ASP A 163 -3.18 -3.33 -22.99
C ASP A 163 -4.52 -2.89 -22.40
N THR A 164 -4.76 -1.59 -22.29
CA THR A 164 -6.07 -1.05 -21.88
C THR A 164 -7.17 -1.51 -22.83
N ILE A 165 -7.00 -1.33 -24.14
CA ILE A 165 -8.02 -1.72 -25.12
C ILE A 165 -8.18 -3.23 -25.25
N ARG A 166 -7.14 -4.03 -24.97
CA ARG A 166 -7.25 -5.49 -24.89
C ARG A 166 -8.27 -5.93 -23.83
N GLN A 167 -8.46 -5.15 -22.77
CA GLN A 167 -9.47 -5.42 -21.75
C GLN A 167 -10.90 -5.10 -22.18
N ALA A 168 -11.11 -4.41 -23.32
CA ALA A 168 -12.46 -4.13 -23.83
C ALA A 168 -13.27 -5.40 -24.07
N GLU A 169 -12.63 -6.47 -24.56
CA GLU A 169 -13.27 -7.78 -24.74
C GLU A 169 -13.63 -8.49 -23.41
N HIS A 170 -13.07 -8.01 -22.30
CA HIS A 170 -13.26 -8.54 -20.95
C HIS A 170 -14.02 -7.59 -20.02
N THR A 171 -14.49 -6.44 -20.55
CA THR A 171 -15.29 -5.47 -19.79
C THR A 171 -16.75 -5.64 -20.18
N LEU A 172 -17.61 -5.96 -19.22
CA LEU A 172 -19.04 -6.16 -19.46
C LEU A 172 -19.77 -4.82 -19.60
N THR A 173 -21.06 -4.90 -19.93
CA THR A 173 -21.95 -3.73 -19.80
C THR A 173 -22.05 -3.30 -18.33
N PRO A 174 -22.45 -2.05 -18.03
CA PRO A 174 -22.66 -1.61 -16.66
C PRO A 174 -23.54 -2.56 -15.82
N GLU A 175 -24.54 -3.18 -16.43
CA GLU A 175 -25.39 -4.20 -15.79
C GLU A 175 -24.60 -5.47 -15.46
N GLY A 176 -23.77 -5.95 -16.39
CA GLY A 176 -22.93 -7.13 -16.18
C GLY A 176 -21.86 -6.91 -15.10
N GLU A 177 -21.21 -5.75 -15.10
CA GLU A 177 -20.24 -5.35 -14.06
C GLU A 177 -20.91 -5.23 -12.69
N SER A 178 -22.13 -4.69 -12.62
CA SER A 178 -22.90 -4.61 -11.37
C SER A 178 -23.24 -6.00 -10.82
N ILE A 179 -23.66 -6.94 -11.69
CA ILE A 179 -23.89 -8.34 -11.30
C ILE A 179 -22.59 -8.96 -10.78
N LEU A 180 -21.47 -8.80 -11.49
CA LEU A 180 -20.18 -9.34 -11.09
C LEU A 180 -19.72 -8.77 -9.73
N ALA A 181 -19.90 -7.46 -9.52
CA ALA A 181 -19.62 -6.83 -8.24
C ALA A 181 -20.50 -7.39 -7.11
N SER A 182 -21.78 -7.64 -7.39
CA SER A 182 -22.74 -8.16 -6.40
C SER A 182 -22.40 -9.57 -5.90
N VAL A 183 -21.74 -10.39 -6.73
CA VAL A 183 -21.36 -11.76 -6.35
C VAL A 183 -20.01 -11.84 -5.64
N GLY A 184 -19.30 -10.73 -5.43
CA GLY A 184 -17.98 -10.72 -4.79
C GLY A 184 -17.99 -11.32 -3.37
N SER A 185 -18.94 -10.92 -2.52
CA SER A 185 -19.05 -11.44 -1.15
C SER A 185 -19.40 -12.94 -1.07
N PRO A 186 -20.42 -13.47 -1.79
CA PRO A 186 -20.65 -14.92 -1.74
C PRO A 186 -19.48 -15.73 -2.32
N LEU A 187 -18.72 -15.17 -3.27
CA LEU A 187 -17.53 -15.83 -3.82
C LEU A 187 -16.29 -15.74 -2.91
N SER A 188 -16.23 -14.82 -1.94
CA SER A 188 -15.11 -14.76 -0.96
C SER A 188 -15.23 -15.84 0.13
N GLY A 189 -16.44 -16.31 0.41
CA GLY A 189 -16.75 -17.24 1.49
C GLY A 189 -15.85 -18.49 1.58
N PRO A 190 -15.57 -19.23 0.49
CA PRO A 190 -14.69 -20.40 0.56
C PRO A 190 -13.27 -20.09 1.08
N SER A 191 -12.72 -18.92 0.72
CA SER A 191 -11.39 -18.49 1.19
C SER A 191 -11.42 -18.16 2.69
N GLU A 192 -12.45 -17.44 3.13
CA GLU A 192 -12.66 -17.08 4.54
C GLU A 192 -12.84 -18.32 5.41
N ILE A 193 -13.70 -19.26 5.00
CA ILE A 193 -13.95 -20.52 5.69
C ILE A 193 -12.65 -21.33 5.80
N SER A 194 -11.90 -21.46 4.70
CA SER A 194 -10.61 -22.17 4.71
C SER A 194 -9.59 -21.50 5.62
N GLY A 195 -9.58 -20.17 5.65
CA GLY A 195 -8.77 -19.35 6.56
C GLY A 195 -9.09 -19.63 8.03
N GLN A 196 -10.37 -19.56 8.40
CA GLN A 196 -10.85 -19.82 9.77
C GLN A 196 -10.54 -21.26 10.20
N LEU A 197 -10.86 -22.23 9.34
CA LEU A 197 -10.60 -23.65 9.60
C LEU A 197 -9.13 -23.91 9.93
N ARG A 198 -8.20 -23.42 9.10
CA ARG A 198 -6.75 -23.64 9.30
C ARG A 198 -6.18 -22.89 10.50
N SER A 199 -6.71 -21.71 10.79
CA SER A 199 -6.15 -20.81 11.81
C SER A 199 -6.69 -21.11 13.21
N SER A 200 -7.91 -21.62 13.33
CA SER A 200 -8.61 -21.75 14.61
C SER A 200 -9.15 -23.16 14.86
N ASP A 201 -9.85 -23.74 13.89
CA ASP A 201 -10.72 -24.89 14.19
C ASP A 201 -10.03 -26.25 14.06
N ILE A 202 -8.98 -26.37 13.23
CA ILE A 202 -8.23 -27.62 13.14
C ILE A 202 -7.50 -27.87 14.48
N PRO A 203 -7.76 -29.01 15.14
CA PRO A 203 -7.05 -29.39 16.35
C PRO A 203 -5.68 -29.97 15.98
N TRP A 204 -4.78 -29.10 15.54
CA TRP A 204 -3.41 -29.48 15.15
C TRP A 204 -2.72 -30.24 16.29
N PRO A 205 -2.13 -31.42 16.01
CA PRO A 205 -1.49 -32.23 17.04
C PRO A 205 -0.21 -31.56 17.53
N THR A 206 0.16 -31.85 18.77
CA THR A 206 1.47 -31.52 19.32
C THR A 206 2.35 -32.77 19.30
N ILE A 207 3.53 -32.67 18.71
CA ILE A 207 4.55 -33.73 18.73
C ILE A 207 5.73 -33.31 19.60
N LYS A 208 6.45 -34.31 20.12
CA LYS A 208 7.71 -34.09 20.84
C LYS A 208 8.87 -34.50 19.95
N LEU A 209 9.74 -33.55 19.64
CA LEU A 209 10.94 -33.80 18.83
C LEU A 209 12.00 -34.54 19.65
N SER A 210 12.99 -35.13 18.98
CA SER A 210 14.14 -35.78 19.61
C SER A 210 14.98 -34.85 20.50
N THR A 211 14.88 -33.54 20.30
CA THR A 211 15.48 -32.50 21.17
C THR A 211 14.74 -32.33 22.51
N GLY A 212 13.58 -32.96 22.66
CA GLY A 212 12.69 -32.81 23.81
C GLY A 212 11.71 -31.62 23.70
N LYS A 213 11.82 -30.80 22.66
CA LYS A 213 10.92 -29.68 22.39
C LYS A 213 9.55 -30.18 21.92
N GLU A 214 8.49 -29.61 22.50
CA GLU A 214 7.12 -29.83 22.03
C GLU A 214 6.75 -28.79 20.97
N VAL A 215 6.15 -29.25 19.87
CA VAL A 215 5.77 -28.42 18.73
C VAL A 215 4.34 -28.76 18.32
N ARG A 216 3.48 -27.76 18.28
CA ARG A 216 2.17 -27.85 17.63
C ARG A 216 2.37 -27.82 16.11
N LEU A 217 1.87 -28.82 15.39
CA LEU A 217 1.99 -28.93 13.93
C LEU A 217 0.95 -28.08 13.18
N ASP A 218 0.81 -26.81 13.57
CA ASP A 218 0.15 -25.82 12.74
C ASP A 218 1.08 -25.32 11.61
N SER A 219 0.63 -24.38 10.77
CA SER A 219 1.41 -23.88 9.63
C SER A 219 2.80 -23.34 10.01
N GLN A 220 2.93 -22.68 11.17
CA GLN A 220 4.21 -22.13 11.63
C GLN A 220 5.08 -23.25 12.21
N GLY A 221 4.50 -24.11 13.04
CA GLY A 221 5.20 -25.25 13.62
C GLY A 221 5.75 -26.21 12.56
N TYR A 222 4.98 -26.50 11.51
CA TYR A 222 5.48 -27.30 10.39
C TYR A 222 6.63 -26.59 9.66
N THR A 223 6.48 -25.30 9.33
CA THR A 223 7.50 -24.54 8.59
C THR A 223 8.84 -24.51 9.31
N LEU A 224 8.82 -24.35 10.64
CA LEU A 224 10.02 -24.28 11.47
C LEU A 224 10.73 -25.63 11.68
N ASN A 225 10.06 -26.75 11.44
CA ASN A 225 10.59 -28.08 11.84
C ASN A 225 10.63 -29.09 10.68
N ARG A 226 10.07 -28.78 9.50
CA ARG A 226 10.10 -29.67 8.33
C ARG A 226 11.50 -29.96 7.79
N ASP A 227 12.51 -29.20 8.20
CA ASP A 227 13.93 -29.37 7.86
C ASP A 227 14.78 -29.82 9.05
N ALA A 228 14.15 -30.25 10.16
CA ALA A 228 14.84 -30.75 11.35
C ALA A 228 15.90 -31.80 10.97
N PRO A 229 17.13 -31.79 11.55
CA PRO A 229 18.20 -32.70 11.12
C PRO A 229 17.84 -34.18 11.26
N ASN A 230 17.12 -34.53 12.33
CA ASN A 230 16.66 -35.89 12.57
C ASN A 230 15.51 -36.26 11.63
N ARG A 231 15.65 -37.37 10.89
CA ARG A 231 14.65 -37.83 9.92
C ARG A 231 13.35 -38.30 10.57
N GLU A 232 13.42 -38.94 11.74
CA GLU A 232 12.21 -39.43 12.40
C GLU A 232 11.36 -38.26 12.93
N ASP A 233 12.00 -37.17 13.36
CA ASP A 233 11.32 -35.92 13.73
C ASP A 233 10.57 -35.27 12.56
N ARG A 234 11.09 -35.41 11.32
CA ARG A 234 10.41 -34.93 10.11
C ARG A 234 9.27 -35.85 9.64
N LYS A 235 9.29 -37.12 10.04
CA LYS A 235 8.33 -38.14 9.62
C LYS A 235 7.12 -38.20 10.57
N ALA A 236 7.35 -37.96 11.85
CA ALA A 236 6.32 -37.84 12.88
C ALA A 236 5.38 -36.66 12.59
#